data_AF-A0A6G0UPX8-F1
#
_entry.id   AF-A0A6G0UPX8-F1
#
_cell.length_a   1.000
_cell.length_b   1.000
_cell.length_c   1.000
_cell.angle_alpha   90.00
_cell.angle_beta   90.00
_cell.angle_gamma   90.00
#
_symmetry.space_group_name_H-M   'P 1'
#
loop_
_entity.id
_entity.type
_entity.pdbx_description
1 polymer ?
#
loop_
_entity_poly.entity_id
_entity_poly.type
_entity_poly.pdbx_seq_one_letter_code
_entity_poly.pdbx_strand_id
1 'polypeptide(L)'
;MRVWIASLIFYGTVFTLCEVARFFVKKFISRKYPYPSELINEFIGTVQICAPMFDVNFVLGNYGLRGVLLEITFIEIINAFLLRDAIADPCPLMFGFIKNTISARRLFSILSVQFAAGYISYLIARQFWSMGIHPQHLEILHEECGADLTVTVIYGSLVEAVGCLAGKAAEVFLEERIINEKQLIVIRAVVAGTITILGIHLTGMYANPIVAWACTFNCGNVPYLAHFMVYWIAPLLAWHVADMVFQKEGHEKKE
;
A
#
# COMPACT_ATOMS: atom_id res chain seq x y z
N MET A 1 -16.69 -5.39 22.59
CA MET A 1 -15.65 -6.15 21.85
C MET A 1 -14.36 -5.34 21.91
N ARG A 2 -13.16 -5.94 21.98
CA ARG A 2 -11.91 -5.17 22.00
C ARG A 2 -11.62 -4.59 20.61
N VAL A 3 -11.02 -3.39 20.54
CA VAL A 3 -10.70 -2.68 19.29
C VAL A 3 -9.92 -3.58 18.32
N TRP A 4 -8.85 -4.24 18.77
CA TRP A 4 -8.06 -5.14 17.91
C TRP A 4 -8.87 -6.31 17.31
N ILE A 5 -9.94 -6.77 17.98
CA ILE A 5 -10.81 -7.81 17.42
C ILE A 5 -11.62 -7.23 16.26
N ALA A 6 -12.09 -5.98 16.36
CA ALA A 6 -12.81 -5.30 15.29
C ALA A 6 -11.93 -5.19 14.04
N SER A 7 -10.69 -4.74 14.21
CA SER A 7 -9.67 -4.62 13.16
C SER A 7 -9.36 -5.97 12.53
N LEU A 8 -9.14 -7.02 13.32
CA LEU A 8 -8.90 -8.37 12.78
C LEU A 8 -10.09 -8.92 11.99
N ILE A 9 -11.33 -8.64 12.43
CA ILE A 9 -12.53 -9.00 11.67
C ILE A 9 -12.58 -8.23 10.35
N PHE A 10 -12.20 -6.95 10.35
CA PHE A 10 -12.14 -6.13 9.14
C PHE A 10 -11.14 -6.72 8.13
N TYR A 11 -9.89 -6.93 8.56
CA TYR A 11 -8.87 -7.52 7.70
C TYR A 11 -9.30 -8.90 7.22
N GLY A 12 -9.76 -9.76 8.12
CA GLY A 12 -10.25 -11.10 7.79
C GLY A 12 -11.36 -11.07 6.75
N THR A 13 -12.27 -10.10 6.83
CA THR A 13 -13.32 -9.89 5.83
C THR A 13 -12.74 -9.51 4.48
N VAL A 14 -11.86 -8.50 4.43
CA VAL A 14 -11.20 -8.04 3.19
C VAL A 14 -10.41 -9.18 2.54
N PHE A 15 -9.50 -9.82 3.27
CA PHE A 15 -8.67 -10.91 2.74
C PHE A 15 -9.53 -12.09 2.26
N THR A 16 -10.60 -12.44 2.97
CA THR A 16 -11.50 -13.51 2.55
C THR A 16 -12.24 -13.15 1.26
N LEU A 17 -12.78 -11.92 1.16
CA LEU A 17 -13.47 -11.46 -0.05
C LEU A 17 -12.51 -11.47 -1.26
N CYS A 18 -11.28 -10.99 -1.08
CA CYS A 18 -10.26 -11.01 -2.12
C CYS A 18 -9.91 -12.45 -2.55
N GLU A 19 -9.70 -13.37 -1.61
CA GLU A 19 -9.37 -14.76 -1.95
C GLU A 19 -10.52 -15.51 -2.62
N VAL A 20 -11.75 -15.28 -2.18
CA VAL A 20 -12.95 -15.81 -2.85
C VAL A 20 -13.03 -15.26 -4.27
N ALA A 21 -12.84 -13.96 -4.48
CA ALA A 21 -12.83 -13.35 -5.80
C ALA A 21 -11.74 -13.96 -6.71
N ARG A 22 -10.51 -14.12 -6.21
CA ARG A 22 -9.41 -14.75 -6.98
C ARG A 22 -9.71 -16.21 -7.32
N PHE A 23 -10.38 -16.96 -6.43
CA PHE A 23 -10.84 -18.32 -6.73
C PHE A 23 -11.78 -18.34 -7.93
N PHE A 24 -12.76 -17.43 -7.99
CA PHE A 24 -13.67 -17.32 -9.13
C PHE A 24 -12.92 -16.92 -10.42
N VAL A 25 -12.00 -15.97 -10.35
CA VAL A 25 -11.17 -15.56 -11.50
C VAL A 25 -10.37 -16.75 -12.04
N LYS A 26 -9.69 -17.49 -11.16
CA LYS A 26 -8.91 -18.68 -11.54
C LYS A 26 -9.78 -19.77 -12.17
N LYS A 27 -10.96 -19.99 -11.62
CA LYS A 27 -11.88 -21.05 -12.07
C LYS A 27 -12.53 -20.73 -13.41
N PHE A 28 -12.93 -19.47 -13.64
CA PHE A 28 -13.79 -19.09 -14.76
C PHE A 28 -13.11 -18.24 -15.84
N ILE A 29 -12.07 -17.47 -15.52
CA ILE A 29 -11.52 -16.44 -16.41
C ILE A 29 -10.09 -16.76 -16.85
N SER A 30 -9.19 -17.10 -15.91
CA SER A 30 -7.74 -17.10 -16.14
C SER A 30 -7.26 -17.96 -17.31
N ARG A 31 -7.90 -19.10 -17.56
CA ARG A 31 -7.52 -19.98 -18.68
C ARG A 31 -7.96 -19.44 -20.05
N LYS A 32 -9.09 -18.72 -20.10
CA LYS A 32 -9.73 -18.29 -21.35
C LYS A 32 -9.33 -16.88 -21.75
N TYR A 33 -9.07 -16.02 -20.77
CA TYR A 33 -8.78 -14.59 -20.97
C TYR A 33 -7.64 -14.14 -20.05
N PRO A 34 -6.37 -14.36 -20.43
CA PRO A 34 -5.22 -14.08 -19.57
C PRO A 34 -5.07 -12.59 -19.23
N TYR A 35 -5.20 -11.69 -20.21
CA TYR A 35 -5.06 -10.25 -19.98
C TYR A 35 -6.18 -9.66 -19.10
N PRO A 36 -7.48 -9.95 -19.34
CA PRO A 36 -8.52 -9.59 -18.37
C PRO A 36 -8.31 -10.20 -16.99
N SER A 37 -7.80 -11.43 -16.90
CA SER A 37 -7.48 -12.05 -15.61
C SER A 37 -6.37 -11.30 -14.88
N GLU A 38 -5.35 -10.78 -15.58
CA GLU A 38 -4.32 -9.93 -14.99
C GLU A 38 -4.94 -8.66 -14.39
N LEU A 39 -5.75 -7.94 -15.17
CA LEU A 39 -6.41 -6.71 -14.70
C LEU A 39 -7.32 -6.97 -13.49
N ILE A 40 -8.09 -8.06 -13.49
CA ILE A 40 -8.96 -8.37 -12.35
C ILE A 40 -8.13 -8.76 -11.11
N ASN A 41 -7.05 -9.51 -11.27
CA ASN A 41 -6.17 -9.82 -10.14
C ASN A 41 -5.47 -8.57 -9.59
N GLU A 42 -5.11 -7.63 -10.46
CA GLU A 42 -4.62 -6.32 -10.04
C GLU A 42 -5.67 -5.60 -9.20
N PHE A 43 -6.92 -5.51 -9.68
CA PHE A 43 -8.02 -4.90 -8.94
C PHE A 43 -8.14 -5.51 -7.54
N ILE A 44 -8.15 -6.84 -7.45
CA ILE A 44 -8.31 -7.55 -6.18
C ILE A 44 -7.09 -7.32 -5.27
N GLY A 45 -5.88 -7.31 -5.83
CA GLY A 45 -4.65 -7.01 -5.09
C GLY A 45 -4.63 -5.59 -4.53
N THR A 46 -5.00 -4.60 -5.33
CA THR A 46 -5.10 -3.22 -4.85
C THR A 46 -6.18 -3.05 -3.79
N VAL A 47 -7.35 -3.72 -3.90
CA VAL A 47 -8.34 -3.74 -2.83
C VAL A 47 -7.78 -4.33 -1.53
N GLN A 48 -7.05 -5.45 -1.66
CA GLN A 48 -6.44 -6.12 -0.50
C GLN A 48 -5.43 -5.24 0.23
N ILE A 49 -4.68 -4.41 -0.51
CA ILE A 49 -3.67 -3.50 0.05
C ILE A 49 -4.34 -2.24 0.62
N CYS A 50 -5.23 -1.59 -0.13
CA CYS A 50 -5.79 -0.30 0.26
C CYS A 50 -6.86 -0.41 1.35
N ALA A 51 -7.74 -1.42 1.32
CA ALA A 51 -8.87 -1.47 2.26
C ALA A 51 -8.45 -1.56 3.73
N PRO A 52 -7.46 -2.40 4.13
CA PRO A 52 -7.00 -2.45 5.52
C PRO A 52 -6.39 -1.13 6.01
N MET A 53 -5.82 -0.31 5.11
CA MET A 53 -5.14 0.94 5.48
C MET A 53 -6.08 2.00 6.06
N PHE A 54 -7.38 1.92 5.76
CA PHE A 54 -8.38 2.79 6.39
C PHE A 54 -8.51 2.58 7.91
N ASP A 55 -8.07 1.43 8.44
CA ASP A 55 -8.14 1.12 9.87
C ASP A 55 -6.91 1.59 10.67
N VAL A 56 -5.86 2.05 9.99
CA VAL A 56 -4.56 2.38 10.63
C VAL A 56 -4.70 3.53 11.62
N ASN A 57 -5.42 4.59 11.27
CA ASN A 57 -5.68 5.72 12.18
C ASN A 57 -6.57 5.31 13.36
N PHE A 58 -7.46 4.33 13.16
CA PHE A 58 -8.28 3.76 14.24
C PHE A 58 -7.42 2.98 15.24
N VAL A 59 -6.48 2.16 14.76
CA VAL A 59 -5.51 1.46 15.61
C VAL A 59 -4.55 2.45 16.29
N LEU A 60 -4.08 3.47 15.57
CA LEU A 60 -3.20 4.51 16.11
C LEU A 60 -3.85 5.23 17.30
N GLY A 61 -5.11 5.64 17.17
CA GLY A 61 -5.84 6.33 18.25
C GLY A 61 -6.03 5.51 19.52
N ASN A 62 -6.07 4.18 19.42
CA ASN A 62 -6.35 3.28 20.55
C ASN A 62 -5.10 2.60 21.13
N TYR A 63 -4.08 2.34 20.32
CA TYR A 63 -2.90 1.55 20.68
C TYR A 63 -1.57 2.26 20.40
N GLY A 64 -1.61 3.46 19.80
CA GLY A 64 -0.43 4.25 19.47
C GLY A 64 0.49 3.55 18.45
N LEU A 65 1.73 4.03 18.38
CA LEU A 65 2.73 3.55 17.42
C LEU A 65 3.01 2.04 17.54
N ARG A 66 2.92 1.47 18.75
CA ARG A 66 3.12 0.02 18.94
C ARG A 66 2.01 -0.79 18.29
N GLY A 67 0.77 -0.30 18.33
CA GLY A 67 -0.36 -0.93 17.64
C GLY A 67 -0.16 -0.93 16.13
N VAL A 68 0.16 0.24 15.56
CA VAL A 68 0.41 0.40 14.12
C VAL A 68 1.57 -0.47 13.66
N LEU A 69 2.68 -0.54 14.41
CA LEU A 69 3.81 -1.41 14.06
C LEU A 69 3.36 -2.87 13.92
N LEU A 70 2.58 -3.38 14.87
CA LEU A 70 2.07 -4.75 14.85
C LEU A 70 1.05 -4.97 13.73
N GLU A 71 0.15 -4.02 13.54
CA GLU A 71 -0.87 -4.04 12.48
C GLU A 71 -0.23 -4.09 11.09
N ILE A 72 0.64 -3.13 10.76
CA ILE A 72 1.29 -3.07 9.44
C ILE A 72 2.16 -4.30 9.23
N THR A 73 2.93 -4.72 10.23
CA THR A 73 3.73 -5.95 10.13
C THR A 73 2.84 -7.16 9.83
N PHE A 74 1.70 -7.29 10.49
CA PHE A 74 0.76 -8.39 10.26
C PHE A 74 0.16 -8.36 8.85
N ILE A 75 -0.30 -7.18 8.40
CA ILE A 75 -0.87 -6.98 7.07
C ILE A 75 0.16 -7.31 5.98
N GLU A 76 1.39 -6.81 6.13
CA GLU A 76 2.48 -7.05 5.18
C GLU A 76 2.90 -8.53 5.10
N ILE A 77 2.92 -9.24 6.23
CA ILE A 77 3.15 -10.70 6.22
C ILE A 77 2.06 -11.41 5.42
N ILE A 78 0.79 -11.06 5.63
CA ILE A 78 -0.32 -11.68 4.89
C ILE A 78 -0.22 -11.35 3.39
N ASN A 79 0.06 -10.09 3.05
CA ASN A 79 0.21 -9.65 1.67
C ASN A 79 1.34 -10.39 0.96
N ALA A 80 2.46 -10.63 1.63
CA ALA A 80 3.57 -11.41 1.07
C ALA A 80 3.15 -12.83 0.62
N PHE A 81 2.12 -13.42 1.23
CA PHE A 81 1.59 -14.74 0.85
C PHE A 81 0.39 -14.66 -0.11
N LEU A 82 -0.46 -13.64 0.00
CA LEU A 82 -1.76 -13.60 -0.69
C LEU A 82 -1.83 -12.63 -1.88
N LEU A 83 -0.92 -11.66 -1.99
CA LEU A 83 -0.96 -10.66 -3.06
C LEU A 83 -0.68 -11.27 -4.46
N ARG A 84 0.11 -12.35 -4.50
CA ARG A 84 0.49 -13.08 -5.73
C ARG A 84 1.15 -12.14 -6.75
N ASP A 85 0.66 -12.13 -7.99
CA ASP A 85 1.25 -11.39 -9.11
C ASP A 85 0.70 -9.96 -9.25
N ALA A 86 -0.17 -9.50 -8.34
CA ALA A 86 -0.67 -8.13 -8.36
C ALA A 86 0.44 -7.16 -7.93
N ILE A 87 0.58 -6.04 -8.63
CA ILE A 87 1.61 -5.03 -8.35
C ILE A 87 1.13 -4.15 -7.20
N ALA A 88 -0.11 -3.68 -7.26
CA ALA A 88 -0.78 -2.85 -6.25
C ALA A 88 0.00 -1.60 -5.82
N ASP A 89 0.90 -1.12 -6.67
CA ASP A 89 1.72 0.08 -6.48
C ASP A 89 1.94 0.78 -7.84
N PRO A 90 1.59 2.07 -7.98
CA PRO A 90 1.91 2.88 -9.16
C PRO A 90 3.41 3.06 -9.43
N CYS A 91 4.27 3.05 -8.41
CA CYS A 91 5.69 3.37 -8.55
C CYS A 91 6.43 2.39 -9.49
N PRO A 92 6.38 1.06 -9.29
CA PRO A 92 6.99 0.10 -10.21
C PRO A 92 6.47 0.23 -11.65
N LEU A 93 5.18 0.53 -11.83
CA LEU A 93 4.54 0.67 -13.14
C LEU A 93 5.05 1.89 -13.91
N MET A 94 5.02 3.05 -13.25
CA MET A 94 5.48 4.30 -13.83
C MET A 94 6.98 4.26 -14.09
N PHE A 95 7.75 3.67 -13.17
CA PHE A 95 9.18 3.48 -13.34
C PHE A 95 9.50 2.57 -14.53
N GLY A 96 8.80 1.44 -14.67
CA GLY A 96 8.93 0.55 -15.83
C GLY A 96 8.56 1.23 -17.15
N PHE A 97 7.57 2.13 -17.15
CA PHE A 97 7.25 2.94 -18.33
C PHE A 97 8.38 3.92 -18.68
N ILE A 98 8.97 4.61 -17.69
CA ILE A 98 10.13 5.50 -17.90
C ILE A 98 11.33 4.74 -18.48
N LYS A 99 11.54 3.48 -18.04
CA LYS A 99 12.59 2.59 -18.55
C LYS A 99 12.23 1.87 -19.86
N ASN A 100 11.08 2.18 -20.47
CA ASN A 100 10.55 1.53 -21.67
C ASN A 100 10.35 0.01 -21.55
N THR A 101 10.20 -0.54 -20.34
CA THR A 101 9.92 -1.97 -20.09
C THR A 101 8.42 -2.27 -20.03
N ILE A 102 7.59 -1.27 -19.78
CA ILE A 102 6.12 -1.36 -19.76
C ILE A 102 5.57 -0.46 -20.86
N SER A 103 4.61 -0.97 -21.65
CA SER A 103 3.95 -0.17 -22.69
C SER A 103 2.94 0.83 -22.10
N ALA A 104 2.73 1.97 -22.78
CA ALA A 104 1.75 2.98 -22.38
C ALA A 104 0.35 2.36 -22.15
N ARG A 105 -0.09 1.49 -23.06
CA ARG A 105 -1.39 0.81 -22.96
C ARG A 105 -1.51 -0.01 -21.67
N ARG A 106 -0.46 -0.76 -21.30
CA ARG A 106 -0.45 -1.57 -20.07
C ARG A 106 -0.45 -0.67 -18.84
N LEU A 107 0.40 0.36 -18.82
CA LEU A 107 0.44 1.36 -17.74
C LEU A 107 -0.95 1.95 -17.47
N PHE A 108 -1.61 2.51 -18.50
CA PHE A 108 -2.92 3.13 -18.32
C PHE A 108 -3.99 2.12 -17.89
N SER A 109 -3.98 0.91 -18.45
CA SER A 109 -4.97 -0.11 -18.08
C SER A 109 -4.84 -0.53 -16.62
N ILE A 110 -3.62 -0.79 -16.15
CA ILE A 110 -3.36 -1.21 -14.77
C ILE A 110 -3.64 -0.04 -13.80
N LEU A 111 -3.15 1.17 -14.09
CA LEU A 111 -3.43 2.35 -13.26
C LEU A 111 -4.93 2.64 -13.14
N SER A 112 -5.70 2.58 -14.24
CA SER A 112 -7.15 2.77 -14.18
C SER A 112 -7.83 1.76 -13.26
N VAL A 113 -7.37 0.51 -13.29
CA VAL A 113 -7.86 -0.53 -12.37
C VAL A 113 -7.46 -0.23 -10.93
N GLN A 114 -6.22 0.19 -10.67
CA GLN A 114 -5.76 0.56 -9.33
C GLN A 114 -6.58 1.71 -8.75
N PHE A 115 -6.89 2.76 -9.52
CA PHE A 115 -7.79 3.84 -9.10
C PHE A 115 -9.21 3.35 -8.77
N ALA A 116 -9.78 2.50 -9.62
CA ALA A 116 -11.09 1.91 -9.35
C ALA A 116 -11.07 1.08 -8.06
N ALA A 117 -10.03 0.26 -7.85
CA ALA A 117 -9.85 -0.55 -6.65
C ALA A 117 -9.64 0.31 -5.39
N GLY A 118 -8.86 1.39 -5.47
CA GLY A 118 -8.68 2.33 -4.36
C GLY A 118 -10.01 2.95 -3.92
N TYR A 119 -10.84 3.39 -4.87
CA TYR A 119 -12.18 3.91 -4.56
C TYR A 119 -13.11 2.84 -3.97
N ILE A 120 -13.10 1.61 -4.52
CA ILE A 120 -13.89 0.51 -3.97
C ILE A 120 -13.42 0.12 -2.56
N SER A 121 -12.12 0.24 -2.27
CA SER A 121 -11.57 0.00 -0.93
C SER A 121 -12.17 0.93 0.12
N TYR A 122 -12.29 2.22 -0.22
CA TYR A 122 -12.99 3.20 0.62
C TYR A 122 -14.45 2.81 0.88
N LEU A 123 -15.18 2.37 -0.16
CA LEU A 123 -16.56 1.92 -0.02
C LEU A 123 -16.67 0.66 0.86
N ILE A 124 -15.75 -0.29 0.71
CA ILE A 124 -15.71 -1.50 1.54
C ILE A 124 -15.46 -1.13 3.01
N ALA A 125 -14.51 -0.25 3.29
CA ALA A 125 -14.22 0.20 4.65
C ALA A 125 -15.44 0.86 5.28
N ARG A 126 -16.08 1.81 4.58
CA ARG A 126 -17.31 2.47 5.06
C ARG A 126 -18.47 1.52 5.25
N GLN A 127 -18.66 0.58 4.33
CA GLN A 127 -19.71 -0.43 4.44
C GLN A 127 -19.46 -1.38 5.61
N PHE A 128 -18.20 -1.69 5.92
CA PHE A 128 -17.85 -2.49 7.08
C PHE A 128 -18.10 -1.73 8.38
N TRP A 129 -17.67 -0.46 8.44
CA TRP A 129 -17.88 0.40 9.61
C TRP A 129 -19.36 0.63 9.90
N SER A 130 -20.20 0.77 8.86
CA SER A 130 -21.66 0.94 9.01
C SER A 130 -22.38 -0.28 9.59
N MET A 131 -21.75 -1.47 9.59
CA MET A 131 -22.29 -2.64 10.29
C MET A 131 -22.23 -2.50 11.82
N GLY A 132 -21.51 -1.50 12.34
CA GLY A 132 -21.51 -1.18 13.77
C GLY A 132 -20.86 -2.25 14.64
N ILE A 133 -19.90 -3.01 14.10
CA ILE A 133 -19.23 -4.09 14.84
C ILE A 133 -18.53 -3.53 16.10
N HIS A 134 -18.01 -2.30 16.03
CA HIS A 134 -17.48 -1.56 17.17
C HIS A 134 -18.05 -0.12 17.19
N PRO A 135 -18.41 0.47 18.36
CA PRO A 135 -18.98 1.82 18.43
C PRO A 135 -18.12 2.90 17.77
N GLN A 136 -16.80 2.86 17.97
CA GLN A 136 -15.88 3.83 17.36
C GLN A 136 -15.83 3.76 15.82
N HIS A 137 -16.16 2.61 15.19
CA HIS A 137 -16.30 2.58 13.73
C HIS A 137 -17.48 3.42 13.24
N LEU A 138 -18.56 3.48 14.03
CA LEU A 138 -19.69 4.35 13.73
C LEU A 138 -19.33 5.81 13.94
N GLU A 139 -18.49 6.14 14.92
CA GLU A 139 -17.99 7.51 15.12
C GLU A 139 -17.20 7.98 13.88
N ILE A 140 -16.21 7.19 13.45
CA ILE A 140 -15.37 7.49 12.27
C ILE A 140 -16.21 7.61 10.99
N LEU A 141 -17.29 6.84 10.85
CA LEU A 141 -18.16 6.91 9.67
C LEU A 141 -18.84 8.29 9.49
N HIS A 142 -19.07 9.01 10.59
CA HIS A 142 -19.72 10.32 10.61
C HIS A 142 -18.73 11.49 10.69
N GLU A 143 -17.45 11.21 10.93
CA GLU A 143 -16.40 12.22 10.93
C GLU A 143 -16.01 12.62 9.50
N GLU A 144 -15.65 13.89 9.33
CA GLU A 144 -15.04 14.34 8.08
C GLU A 144 -13.63 13.74 7.96
N CYS A 145 -13.28 13.27 6.77
CA CYS A 145 -11.96 12.69 6.53
C CYS A 145 -10.87 13.76 6.74
N GLY A 146 -9.96 13.50 7.69
CA GLY A 146 -8.82 14.36 7.99
C GLY A 146 -7.66 14.16 7.02
N ALA A 147 -6.80 15.17 6.91
CA ALA A 147 -5.56 15.04 6.16
C ALA A 147 -4.43 14.51 7.05
N ASP A 148 -3.76 13.44 6.62
CA ASP A 148 -2.59 12.91 7.35
C ASP A 148 -1.30 13.74 7.10
N LEU A 149 -1.31 14.61 6.09
CA LEU A 149 -0.22 15.56 5.87
C LEU A 149 -0.30 16.70 6.90
N THR A 150 0.50 16.59 7.96
CA THR A 150 0.53 17.58 9.07
C THR A 150 1.67 18.59 8.92
N VAL A 151 2.52 18.42 7.93
CA VAL A 151 3.72 19.22 7.69
C VAL A 151 3.68 19.95 6.35
N THR A 152 4.67 20.81 6.11
CA THR A 152 4.79 21.51 4.83
C THR A 152 4.99 20.52 3.67
N VAL A 153 4.52 20.89 2.48
CA VAL A 153 4.61 20.07 1.26
C VAL A 153 6.04 19.58 1.01
N ILE A 154 7.02 20.46 1.14
CA ILE A 154 8.44 20.12 0.90
C ILE A 154 8.92 19.09 1.94
N TYR A 155 8.61 19.30 3.22
CA TYR A 155 9.03 18.37 4.26
C TYR A 155 8.31 17.02 4.15
N GLY A 156 7.01 17.03 3.84
CA GLY A 156 6.24 15.82 3.58
C GLY A 156 6.77 15.02 2.39
N SER A 157 7.08 15.70 1.28
CA SER A 157 7.72 15.07 0.11
C SER A 157 9.05 14.43 0.48
N LEU A 158 9.88 15.08 1.30
CA LEU A 158 11.14 14.49 1.76
C LEU A 158 10.91 13.26 2.64
N VAL A 159 9.94 13.31 3.55
CA VAL A 159 9.57 12.20 4.43
C VAL A 159 9.14 10.98 3.61
N GLU A 160 8.20 11.12 2.68
CA GLU A 160 7.73 10.04 1.80
C GLU A 160 8.85 9.49 0.90
N ALA A 161 9.67 10.38 0.32
CA ALA A 161 10.78 9.95 -0.53
C ALA A 161 11.84 9.16 0.25
N VAL A 162 12.21 9.62 1.46
CA VAL A 162 13.18 8.92 2.33
C VAL A 162 12.61 7.59 2.81
N GLY A 163 11.34 7.54 3.21
CA GLY A 163 10.67 6.30 3.60
C GLY A 163 10.66 5.27 2.48
N CYS A 164 10.26 5.70 1.27
CA CYS A 164 10.28 4.85 0.08
C CYS A 164 11.71 4.36 -0.25
N LEU A 165 12.70 5.25 -0.23
CA LEU A 165 14.10 4.89 -0.51
C LEU A 165 14.65 3.91 0.53
N ALA A 166 14.35 4.12 1.81
CA ALA A 166 14.76 3.22 2.89
C ALA A 166 14.14 1.83 2.74
N GLY A 167 12.87 1.75 2.33
CA GLY A 167 12.20 0.48 2.02
C GLY A 167 12.90 -0.27 0.89
N LYS A 168 13.20 0.41 -0.23
CA LYS A 168 13.93 -0.20 -1.36
C LYS A 168 15.36 -0.59 -1.00
N ALA A 169 16.06 0.23 -0.21
CA ALA A 169 17.39 -0.08 0.28
C ALA A 169 17.36 -1.36 1.13
N ALA A 170 16.44 -1.45 2.08
CA ALA A 170 16.26 -2.63 2.92
C ALA A 170 15.92 -3.87 2.08
N GLU A 171 15.06 -3.74 1.07
CA GLU A 171 14.73 -4.83 0.14
C GLU A 171 16.00 -5.44 -0.47
N VAL A 172 16.86 -4.60 -1.07
CA VAL A 172 18.13 -5.01 -1.70
C VAL A 172 19.08 -5.64 -0.68
N PHE A 173 19.34 -4.96 0.44
CA PHE A 173 20.30 -5.44 1.44
C PHE A 173 19.87 -6.77 2.09
N LEU A 174 18.56 -6.98 2.25
CA LEU A 174 18.02 -8.20 2.85
C LEU A 174 18.05 -9.39 1.87
N GLU A 175 17.78 -9.17 0.57
CA GLU A 175 17.88 -10.24 -0.45
C GLU A 175 19.29 -10.79 -0.58
N GLU A 176 20.30 -9.94 -0.51
CA GLU A 176 21.69 -10.37 -0.63
C GLU A 176 22.16 -11.20 0.59
N ARG A 177 21.55 -11.00 1.77
CA ARG A 177 22.05 -11.54 3.03
C ARG A 177 21.22 -12.70 3.59
N ILE A 178 19.93 -12.76 3.29
CA ILE A 178 19.00 -13.71 3.89
C ILE A 178 18.58 -14.74 2.87
N ILE A 179 19.02 -15.98 3.07
CA ILE A 179 18.69 -17.11 2.19
C ILE A 179 17.30 -17.69 2.51
N ASN A 180 16.83 -17.57 3.75
CA ASN A 180 15.54 -18.12 4.17
C ASN A 180 14.38 -17.18 3.83
N GLU A 181 13.58 -17.55 2.85
CA GLU A 181 12.41 -16.79 2.37
C GLU A 181 11.43 -16.40 3.48
N LYS A 182 11.16 -17.29 4.45
CA LYS A 182 10.23 -16.98 5.55
C LYS A 182 10.78 -15.90 6.48
N GLN A 183 12.09 -15.92 6.74
CA GLN A 183 12.74 -14.88 7.55
C GLN A 183 12.76 -13.56 6.80
N LEU A 184 13.02 -13.59 5.48
CA LEU A 184 13.00 -12.41 4.62
C LEU A 184 11.62 -11.73 4.64
N ILE A 185 10.53 -12.49 4.50
CA ILE A 185 9.15 -11.97 4.56
C ILE A 185 8.89 -11.26 5.89
N VAL A 186 9.20 -11.91 7.02
CA VAL A 186 8.94 -11.34 8.35
C VAL A 186 9.78 -10.07 8.58
N ILE A 187 11.06 -10.08 8.20
CA ILE A 187 11.93 -8.93 8.41
C ILE A 187 11.50 -7.75 7.53
N ARG A 188 11.12 -7.99 6.27
CA ARG A 188 10.59 -6.94 5.39
C ARG A 188 9.32 -6.31 5.94
N ALA A 189 8.40 -7.12 6.44
CA ALA A 189 7.17 -6.63 7.05
C ALA A 189 7.45 -5.77 8.30
N VAL A 190 8.41 -6.18 9.14
CA VAL A 190 8.84 -5.39 10.31
C VAL A 190 9.50 -4.08 9.88
N VAL A 191 10.31 -4.10 8.81
CA VAL A 191 10.92 -2.88 8.25
C VAL A 191 9.84 -1.93 7.73
N ALA A 192 8.87 -2.43 6.97
CA ALA A 192 7.75 -1.63 6.48
C ALA A 192 6.98 -0.98 7.64
N GLY A 193 6.59 -1.77 8.65
CA GLY A 193 5.93 -1.24 9.85
C GLY A 193 6.79 -0.23 10.61
N THR A 194 8.11 -0.44 10.67
CA THR A 194 9.05 0.51 11.31
C THR A 194 9.12 1.83 10.55
N ILE A 195 9.23 1.79 9.22
CA ILE A 195 9.22 2.98 8.38
C ILE A 195 7.90 3.73 8.57
N THR A 196 6.76 3.03 8.53
CA THR A 196 5.44 3.63 8.73
C THR A 196 5.37 4.40 10.04
N ILE A 197 5.71 3.79 11.18
CA ILE A 197 5.60 4.48 12.48
C ILE A 197 6.55 5.68 12.62
N LEU A 198 7.64 5.73 11.85
CA LEU A 198 8.57 6.86 11.88
C LEU A 198 8.02 8.10 11.17
N GLY A 199 7.13 7.92 10.17
CA GLY A 199 6.55 9.02 9.41
C GLY A 199 5.05 9.21 9.56
N ILE A 200 4.34 8.32 10.25
CA ILE A 200 2.87 8.30 10.31
C ILE A 200 2.28 9.64 10.79
N HIS A 201 2.89 10.27 11.80
CA HIS A 201 2.40 11.56 12.31
C HIS A 201 2.70 12.76 11.41
N LEU A 202 3.54 12.58 10.37
CA LEU A 202 3.96 13.65 9.45
C LEU A 202 3.17 13.60 8.14
N THR A 203 3.01 12.41 7.57
CA THR A 203 2.38 12.20 6.24
C THR A 203 1.47 10.98 6.18
N GLY A 204 1.27 10.24 7.28
CA GLY A 204 0.71 8.89 7.25
C GLY A 204 1.72 7.81 6.83
N MET A 205 2.82 8.19 6.17
CA MET A 205 3.88 7.31 5.65
C MET A 205 3.31 6.15 4.82
N TYR A 206 2.71 6.52 3.69
CA TYR A 206 2.10 5.56 2.80
C TYR A 206 3.12 4.87 1.90
N ALA A 207 4.13 5.61 1.43
CA ALA A 207 5.16 5.15 0.49
C ALA A 207 4.64 4.40 -0.76
N ASN A 208 3.34 4.48 -1.03
CA ASN A 208 2.62 3.87 -2.13
C ASN A 208 1.54 4.87 -2.61
N PRO A 209 1.67 5.40 -3.84
CA PRO A 209 0.78 6.46 -4.32
C PRO A 209 -0.70 6.08 -4.38
N ILE A 210 -1.04 4.82 -4.68
CA ILE A 210 -2.47 4.43 -4.77
C ILE A 210 -3.10 4.30 -3.38
N VAL A 211 -2.33 3.86 -2.38
CA VAL A 211 -2.81 3.79 -0.99
C VAL A 211 -3.03 5.19 -0.45
N ALA A 212 -2.06 6.09 -0.64
CA ALA A 212 -2.18 7.48 -0.22
C ALA A 212 -3.38 8.16 -0.90
N TRP A 213 -3.58 7.91 -2.19
CA TRP A 213 -4.73 8.43 -2.93
C TRP A 213 -6.05 7.90 -2.37
N ALA A 214 -6.15 6.59 -2.11
CA ALA A 214 -7.37 6.00 -1.56
C ALA A 214 -7.71 6.57 -0.17
N CYS A 215 -6.71 6.72 0.71
CA CYS A 215 -6.94 7.08 2.10
C CYS A 215 -7.06 8.60 2.34
N THR A 216 -6.38 9.43 1.54
CA THR A 216 -6.23 10.87 1.87
C THR A 216 -6.58 11.82 0.73
N PHE A 217 -6.87 11.35 -0.47
CA PHE A 217 -7.24 12.25 -1.56
C PHE A 217 -8.60 12.88 -1.28
N ASN A 218 -8.68 14.20 -1.44
CA ASN A 218 -9.87 15.00 -1.11
C ASN A 218 -10.27 14.97 0.39
N CYS A 219 -9.34 14.58 1.27
CA CYS A 219 -9.50 14.68 2.71
C CYS A 219 -8.81 15.94 3.25
N GLY A 220 -9.44 16.59 4.22
CA GLY A 220 -9.01 17.89 4.75
C GLY A 220 -8.89 18.98 3.68
N ASN A 221 -8.09 20.01 3.99
CA ASN A 221 -7.90 21.18 3.12
C ASN A 221 -6.54 21.15 2.37
N VAL A 222 -6.04 19.96 2.04
CA VAL A 222 -4.77 19.81 1.30
C VAL A 222 -5.00 20.08 -0.19
N PRO A 223 -4.28 21.03 -0.81
CA PRO A 223 -4.40 21.27 -2.25
C PRO A 223 -4.07 20.01 -3.06
N TYR A 224 -4.81 19.74 -4.13
CA TYR A 224 -4.58 18.53 -4.95
C TYR A 224 -3.13 18.43 -5.47
N LEU A 225 -2.55 19.56 -5.89
CA LEU A 225 -1.15 19.60 -6.32
C LEU A 225 -0.20 19.20 -5.19
N ALA A 226 -0.46 19.65 -3.96
CA ALA A 226 0.34 19.27 -2.81
C ALA A 226 0.27 17.76 -2.55
N HIS A 227 -0.93 17.16 -2.64
CA HIS A 227 -1.10 15.71 -2.51
C HIS A 227 -0.29 14.94 -3.57
N PHE A 228 -0.38 15.31 -4.85
CA PHE A 228 0.40 14.65 -5.91
C PHE A 228 1.92 14.87 -5.75
N MET A 229 2.36 16.04 -5.30
CA MET A 229 3.78 16.30 -5.04
C MET A 229 4.34 15.43 -3.91
N VAL A 230 3.59 15.26 -2.82
CA VAL A 230 4.01 14.47 -1.66
C VAL A 230 3.92 12.98 -1.93
N TYR A 231 2.77 12.48 -2.40
CA TYR A 231 2.49 11.04 -2.43
C TYR A 231 2.72 10.36 -3.76
N TRP A 232 2.93 11.12 -4.85
CA TRP A 232 3.18 10.54 -6.18
C TRP A 232 4.58 10.89 -6.68
N ILE A 233 4.90 12.17 -6.81
CA ILE A 233 6.19 12.60 -7.38
C ILE A 233 7.35 12.21 -6.47
N ALA A 234 7.25 12.43 -5.15
CA ALA A 234 8.37 12.16 -4.25
C ALA A 234 8.73 10.65 -4.17
N PRO A 235 7.78 9.70 -4.01
CA PRO A 235 8.08 8.27 -4.08
C PRO A 235 8.63 7.82 -5.45
N LEU A 236 8.14 8.37 -6.56
CA LEU A 236 8.68 8.07 -7.91
C LEU A 236 10.13 8.53 -8.07
N LEU A 237 10.47 9.70 -7.55
CA LEU A 237 11.86 10.18 -7.54
C LEU A 237 12.74 9.28 -6.66
N ALA A 238 12.23 8.82 -5.51
CA ALA A 238 12.94 7.87 -4.66
C ALA A 238 13.23 6.54 -5.38
N TRP A 239 12.27 6.02 -6.17
CA TRP A 239 12.50 4.85 -7.04
C TRP A 239 13.61 5.09 -8.06
N HIS A 240 13.63 6.26 -8.68
CA HIS A 240 14.69 6.61 -9.63
C HIS A 240 16.07 6.71 -8.96
N VAL A 241 16.15 7.29 -7.76
CA VAL A 241 17.39 7.34 -6.97
C VAL A 241 17.83 5.94 -6.55
N ALA A 242 16.90 5.10 -6.07
CA ALA A 242 17.18 3.73 -5.67
C ALA A 242 17.78 2.91 -6.83
N ASP A 243 17.21 3.03 -8.03
CA ASP A 243 17.74 2.38 -9.24
C ASP A 243 19.19 2.81 -9.55
N MET A 244 19.48 4.12 -9.49
CA MET A 244 20.83 4.63 -9.75
C MET A 244 21.86 4.17 -8.71
N VAL A 245 21.46 4.05 -7.44
CA VAL A 245 22.35 3.66 -6.33
C VAL A 245 22.56 2.15 -6.32
N PHE A 246 21.48 1.36 -6.40
CA PHE A 246 21.54 -0.09 -6.15
C PHE A 246 21.78 -0.93 -7.41
N GLN A 247 21.47 -0.46 -8.64
CA GLN A 247 21.82 -1.22 -9.84
C GLN A 247 23.33 -1.17 -10.17
N LYS A 248 24.05 -0.13 -9.73
CA LYS A 248 25.51 -0.06 -9.88
C LYS A 248 26.23 -1.17 -9.11
N GLU A 249 25.78 -1.49 -7.90
CA GLU A 249 26.41 -2.52 -7.05
C GLU A 249 26.21 -3.95 -7.59
N GLY A 250 25.16 -4.20 -8.37
CA GLY A 250 24.89 -5.50 -8.99
C GLY A 250 25.73 -5.80 -10.24
N HIS A 251 26.26 -4.77 -10.91
CA HIS A 251 27.19 -4.91 -12.04
C HIS A 251 28.64 -5.08 -11.59
N GLU A 252 29.07 -4.38 -10.55
CA GLU A 252 30.43 -4.50 -9.99
C GLU A 252 30.68 -5.84 -9.28
N LYS A 253 29.63 -6.55 -8.82
CA LYS A 253 29.75 -7.90 -8.23
C LYS A 253 29.77 -9.04 -9.27
N LYS A 254 29.59 -8.74 -10.56
CA LYS A 254 29.53 -9.73 -11.66
C LYS A 254 30.71 -9.65 -12.64
N GLU A 255 31.61 -8.68 -12.46
CA GLU A 255 32.93 -8.62 -13.13
C GLU A 255 34.03 -9.13 -12.19
#